data_AF-A0A2U1RKE4-F1
#
_entry.id   AF-A0A2U1RKE4-F1
#
_cell.length_a   1.000
_cell.length_b   1.000
_cell.length_c   1.000
_cell.angle_alpha   90.00
_cell.angle_beta   90.00
_cell.angle_gamma   90.00
#
_symmetry.space_group_name_H-M   'P 1'
#
loop_
_entity.id
_entity.type
_entity.pdbx_description
1 polymer ?
#
loop_
_entity_poly.entity_id
_entity_poly.type
_entity_poly.pdbx_seq_one_letter_code
_entity_poly.pdbx_strand_id
1 'polypeptide(L)'
;MLPWNVTLFVATMFVAYANGANDNFKGVATLFGSGTTNYRKALWLATATTFAGSIAAVFLATTLVQTFRGQGLIPDALVGSKPFPVAVILGAALTVFLATKIGAPISTTHSLTGAFVGAGLVAVGLDLDFSTLWSSYLGPLMVSPLIAVGLAVLGYPLFRLAANCTGFTKETCLCIGEERVPVAVAMTPEGRLVTTGTESLRVVVDEESNCRQRYSGTMFGVNVQTVLDAGHYLSAGAVSFARGLNDTPKIVALSVAAGGLNLGWGVYLVALFMALGGLLHAQGVAKTVSKRITAMDTDQGVVANLVTSFLVIFASRWGLPVSTTHVACGALFGIGASNGKGQWDVIRNIVLAWVITLPVAASLAAGIYALVQRIAS
;
A
#
# COMPACT_ATOMS: atom_id res chain seq x y z
N MET A 1 -7.85 17.42 30.89
CA MET A 1 -7.55 17.06 29.48
C MET A 1 -6.06 16.76 29.38
N LEU A 2 -5.66 15.77 28.57
CA LEU A 2 -4.23 15.57 28.25
C LEU A 2 -3.67 16.85 27.61
N PRO A 3 -2.40 17.22 27.86
CA PRO A 3 -1.79 18.37 27.19
C PRO A 3 -1.85 18.20 25.66
N TRP A 4 -2.08 19.31 24.93
CA TRP A 4 -2.18 19.27 23.47
C TRP A 4 -0.97 18.65 22.78
N ASN A 5 0.23 18.88 23.30
CA ASN A 5 1.46 18.27 22.80
C ASN A 5 1.43 16.74 22.92
N VAL A 6 0.97 16.23 24.06
CA VAL A 6 0.88 14.78 24.30
C VAL A 6 -0.19 14.16 23.40
N THR A 7 -1.35 14.82 23.27
CA THR A 7 -2.44 14.35 22.41
C THR A 7 -2.01 14.31 20.94
N LEU A 8 -1.36 15.37 20.46
CA LEU A 8 -0.83 15.45 19.09
C LEU A 8 0.26 14.40 18.84
N PHE A 9 1.15 14.19 19.79
CA PHE A 9 2.17 13.15 19.72
C PHE A 9 1.52 11.76 19.59
N VAL A 10 0.60 11.41 20.49
CA VAL A 10 -0.10 10.11 20.49
C VAL A 10 -0.91 9.92 19.20
N ALA A 11 -1.62 10.95 18.74
CA ALA A 11 -2.35 10.92 17.48
C ALA A 11 -1.42 10.64 16.29
N THR A 12 -0.26 11.30 16.24
CA THR A 12 0.73 11.12 15.18
C THR A 12 1.32 9.71 15.18
N MET A 13 1.63 9.18 16.36
CA MET A 13 2.09 7.79 16.49
C MET A 13 1.00 6.79 16.10
N PHE A 14 -0.26 7.10 16.41
CA PHE A 14 -1.39 6.26 16.04
C PHE A 14 -1.63 6.24 14.52
N VAL A 15 -1.58 7.38 13.83
CA VAL A 15 -1.71 7.38 12.36
C VAL A 15 -0.52 6.68 11.69
N ALA A 16 0.70 6.84 12.23
CA ALA A 16 1.90 6.13 11.75
C ALA A 16 1.73 4.61 11.89
N TYR A 17 1.24 4.16 13.04
CA TYR A 17 0.91 2.77 13.29
C TYR A 17 -0.18 2.23 12.35
N ALA A 18 -1.28 2.97 12.21
CA ALA A 18 -2.39 2.58 11.34
C ALA A 18 -1.94 2.49 9.87
N ASN A 19 -1.14 3.46 9.40
CA ASN A 19 -0.50 3.45 8.09
C ASN A 19 0.37 2.20 7.92
N GLY A 20 1.26 1.92 8.87
CA GLY A 20 2.08 0.71 8.85
C GLY A 20 1.25 -0.57 8.72
N ALA A 21 0.19 -0.68 9.50
CA ALA A 21 -0.68 -1.83 9.52
C ALA A 21 -1.48 -2.02 8.21
N ASN A 22 -1.88 -0.93 7.54
CA ASN A 22 -2.60 -1.02 6.25
C ASN A 22 -1.65 -1.14 5.06
N ASP A 23 -0.59 -0.33 5.03
CA ASP A 23 0.14 0.01 3.80
C ASP A 23 1.47 -0.75 3.66
N ASN A 24 2.10 -1.18 4.76
CA ASN A 24 3.44 -1.79 4.72
C ASN A 24 3.51 -3.00 3.78
N PHE A 25 2.59 -3.95 3.93
CA PHE A 25 2.61 -5.18 3.13
C PHE A 25 2.26 -4.95 1.65
N LYS A 26 1.64 -3.82 1.28
CA LYS A 26 1.22 -3.56 -0.10
C LYS A 26 2.38 -3.51 -1.08
N GLY A 27 3.57 -3.05 -0.65
CA GLY A 27 4.75 -3.00 -1.53
C GLY A 27 5.30 -4.35 -1.94
N VAL A 28 5.05 -5.38 -1.12
CA VAL A 28 5.46 -6.77 -1.35
C VAL A 28 4.29 -7.68 -1.64
N ALA A 29 3.09 -7.12 -1.83
CA ALA A 29 1.90 -7.92 -2.08
C ALA A 29 2.00 -8.69 -3.39
N THR A 30 2.74 -8.16 -4.37
CA THR A 30 3.02 -8.82 -5.65
C THR A 30 3.94 -10.03 -5.47
N LEU A 31 4.97 -9.95 -4.61
CA LEU A 31 5.87 -11.08 -4.27
C LEU A 31 5.15 -12.21 -3.53
N PHE A 32 4.28 -11.85 -2.59
CA PHE A 32 3.51 -12.84 -1.84
C PHE A 32 2.37 -13.42 -2.70
N GLY A 33 1.75 -12.59 -3.55
CA GLY A 33 0.67 -13.00 -4.46
C GLY A 33 1.12 -13.93 -5.58
N SER A 34 2.29 -13.69 -6.18
CA SER A 34 2.91 -14.60 -7.18
C SER A 34 3.42 -15.90 -6.56
N GLY A 35 3.53 -15.94 -5.23
CA GLY A 35 4.10 -17.08 -4.50
C GLY A 35 5.62 -17.21 -4.65
N THR A 36 6.32 -16.16 -5.09
CA THR A 36 7.80 -16.06 -5.11
C THR A 36 8.40 -16.11 -3.70
N THR A 37 7.64 -15.66 -2.69
CA THR A 37 8.08 -15.71 -1.29
C THR A 37 6.95 -16.00 -0.31
N ASN A 38 7.32 -16.27 0.94
CA ASN A 38 6.35 -16.46 2.02
C ASN A 38 6.05 -15.14 2.75
N TYR A 39 4.94 -15.12 3.49
CA TYR A 39 4.48 -13.93 4.22
C TYR A 39 5.56 -13.30 5.11
N ARG A 40 6.32 -14.10 5.86
CA ARG A 40 7.32 -13.59 6.81
C ARG A 40 8.47 -12.87 6.10
N LYS A 41 9.02 -13.48 5.04
CA LYS A 41 10.11 -12.90 4.25
C LYS A 41 9.66 -11.63 3.53
N ALA A 42 8.48 -11.65 2.91
CA ALA A 42 7.87 -10.46 2.31
C ALA A 42 7.71 -9.33 3.34
N LEU A 43 7.13 -9.63 4.50
CA LEU A 43 6.89 -8.63 5.55
C LEU A 43 8.19 -8.01 6.07
N TRP A 44 9.25 -8.80 6.26
CA TRP A 44 10.55 -8.27 6.66
C TRP A 44 11.17 -7.36 5.61
N LEU A 45 11.13 -7.76 4.34
CA LEU A 45 11.59 -6.93 3.23
C LEU A 45 10.81 -5.61 3.18
N ALA A 46 9.49 -5.68 3.25
CA ALA A 46 8.63 -4.50 3.24
C ALA A 46 8.96 -3.54 4.39
N THR A 47 9.09 -4.09 5.60
CA THR A 47 9.36 -3.29 6.80
C THR A 47 10.72 -2.62 6.73
N ALA A 48 11.77 -3.37 6.35
CA ALA A 48 13.13 -2.85 6.25
C ALA A 48 13.26 -1.77 5.17
N THR A 49 12.70 -2.01 3.98
CA THR A 49 12.77 -1.06 2.86
C THR A 49 11.87 0.15 3.06
N THR A 50 10.69 -0.01 3.66
CA THR A 50 9.84 1.13 4.06
C THR A 50 10.57 1.99 5.08
N PHE A 51 11.15 1.39 6.12
CA PHE A 51 11.95 2.13 7.10
C PHE A 51 13.12 2.87 6.45
N ALA A 52 13.88 2.22 5.55
CA ALA A 52 14.96 2.86 4.80
C ALA A 52 14.46 4.05 3.95
N GLY A 53 13.31 3.90 3.29
CA GLY A 53 12.65 4.97 2.55
C GLY A 53 12.24 6.14 3.44
N SER A 54 11.71 5.86 4.63
CA SER A 54 11.37 6.88 5.62
C SER A 54 12.59 7.68 6.06
N ILE A 55 13.74 7.02 6.30
CA ILE A 55 14.98 7.73 6.65
C ILE A 55 15.48 8.57 5.47
N ALA A 56 15.43 8.02 4.25
CA ALA A 56 15.82 8.75 3.04
C ALA A 56 14.93 9.99 2.78
N ALA A 57 13.70 10.01 3.30
CA ALA A 57 12.78 11.14 3.16
C ALA A 57 13.30 12.45 3.75
N VAL A 58 14.17 12.38 4.77
CA VAL A 58 14.84 13.56 5.35
C VAL A 58 15.67 14.30 4.30
N PHE A 59 16.22 13.58 3.32
CA PHE A 59 17.11 14.15 2.30
C PHE A 59 16.40 14.35 0.95
N LEU A 60 15.46 13.47 0.61
CA LEU A 60 14.89 13.38 -0.74
C LEU A 60 13.48 13.96 -0.89
N ALA A 61 12.75 14.17 0.22
CA ALA A 61 11.35 14.58 0.20
C ALA A 61 11.04 15.75 1.17
N THR A 62 12.00 16.65 1.37
CA THR A 62 11.84 17.84 2.23
C THR A 62 10.74 18.78 1.75
N THR A 63 10.54 18.89 0.43
CA THR A 63 9.45 19.66 -0.20
C THR A 63 8.08 19.09 0.15
N LEU A 64 7.95 17.76 0.28
CA LEU A 64 6.68 17.12 0.59
C LEU A 64 6.21 17.43 2.00
N VAL A 65 7.15 17.61 2.94
CA VAL A 65 6.83 18.08 4.30
C VAL A 65 6.19 19.46 4.25
N GLN A 66 6.64 20.36 3.36
CA GLN A 66 6.12 21.73 3.25
C GLN A 66 4.71 21.73 2.67
N THR A 67 4.47 21.01 1.57
CA THR A 67 3.15 20.91 0.94
C THR A 67 2.09 20.33 1.89
N PHE A 68 2.45 19.32 2.69
CA PHE A 68 1.47 18.62 3.55
C PHE A 68 1.21 19.29 4.91
N ARG A 69 1.76 20.49 5.17
CA ARG A 69 1.42 21.27 6.38
C ARG A 69 0.01 21.85 6.34
N GLY A 70 -0.68 21.83 5.19
CA GLY A 70 -1.96 22.51 5.00
C GLY A 70 -1.82 23.93 4.46
N GLN A 71 -0.62 24.29 3.98
CA GLN A 71 -0.34 25.63 3.46
C GLN A 71 -1.26 25.94 2.27
N GLY A 72 -2.00 27.05 2.38
CA GLY A 72 -2.95 27.51 1.37
C GLY A 72 -4.31 26.81 1.38
N LEU A 73 -4.51 25.72 2.14
CA LEU A 73 -5.82 25.04 2.21
C LEU A 73 -6.74 25.65 3.28
N ILE A 74 -6.15 26.04 4.41
CA ILE A 74 -6.83 26.68 5.54
C ILE A 74 -5.92 27.79 6.12
N PRO A 75 -6.47 28.76 6.86
CA PRO A 75 -5.68 29.80 7.52
C PRO A 75 -4.57 29.24 8.41
N ASP A 76 -3.36 29.81 8.33
CA ASP A 76 -2.17 29.34 9.08
C ASP A 76 -2.39 29.34 10.60
N ALA A 77 -3.22 30.26 11.11
CA ALA A 77 -3.61 30.30 12.51
C ALA A 77 -4.30 29.00 12.98
N LEU A 78 -5.10 28.38 12.11
CA LEU A 78 -5.78 27.11 12.41
C LEU A 78 -4.82 25.93 12.29
N VAL A 79 -3.92 25.92 11.29
CA VAL A 79 -2.88 24.90 11.17
C VAL A 79 -1.99 24.87 12.41
N GLY A 80 -1.62 26.04 12.94
CA GLY A 80 -0.86 26.18 14.18
C GLY A 80 -1.66 25.84 15.45
N SER A 81 -2.99 25.87 15.38
CA SER A 81 -3.87 25.52 16.49
C SER A 81 -3.88 23.99 16.67
N LYS A 82 -3.10 23.50 17.64
CA LYS A 82 -2.99 22.05 17.96
C LYS A 82 -4.31 21.25 17.93
N PRO A 83 -5.48 21.79 18.36
CA PRO A 83 -6.78 21.16 18.16
C PRO A 83 -7.08 20.65 16.75
N PHE A 84 -6.76 21.45 15.73
CA PHE A 84 -7.09 21.15 14.34
C PHE A 84 -6.24 19.99 13.77
N PRO A 85 -4.89 20.01 13.82
CA PRO A 85 -4.08 18.87 13.39
C PRO A 85 -4.39 17.60 14.18
N VAL A 86 -4.72 17.69 15.48
CA VAL A 86 -5.16 16.53 16.27
C VAL A 86 -6.41 15.90 15.66
N ALA A 87 -7.43 16.70 15.32
CA ALA A 87 -8.65 16.18 14.73
C ALA A 87 -8.44 15.55 13.36
N VAL A 88 -7.63 16.19 12.51
CA VAL A 88 -7.27 15.66 11.18
C VAL A 88 -6.52 14.33 11.31
N ILE A 89 -5.47 14.29 12.14
CA ILE A 89 -4.65 13.10 12.33
C ILE A 89 -5.48 11.96 12.93
N LEU A 90 -6.28 12.21 13.97
CA LEU A 90 -7.11 11.18 14.60
C LEU A 90 -8.21 10.68 13.66
N GLY A 91 -8.87 11.57 12.92
CA GLY A 91 -9.89 11.18 11.93
C GLY A 91 -9.31 10.27 10.86
N ALA A 92 -8.15 10.62 10.33
CA ALA A 92 -7.42 9.77 9.37
C ALA A 92 -6.97 8.45 10.00
N ALA A 93 -6.39 8.49 11.21
CA ALA A 93 -5.91 7.30 11.91
C ALA A 93 -7.03 6.30 12.18
N LEU A 94 -8.18 6.77 12.67
CA LEU A 94 -9.35 5.92 12.92
C LEU A 94 -9.87 5.31 11.61
N THR A 95 -9.96 6.09 10.54
CA THR A 95 -10.39 5.58 9.23
C THR A 95 -9.49 4.45 8.75
N VAL A 96 -8.17 4.65 8.78
CA VAL A 96 -7.19 3.64 8.37
C VAL A 96 -7.21 2.43 9.29
N PHE A 97 -7.28 2.64 10.59
CA PHE A 97 -7.29 1.55 11.56
C PHE A 97 -8.54 0.67 11.45
N LEU A 98 -9.71 1.28 11.29
CA LEU A 98 -10.97 0.55 11.08
C LEU A 98 -10.94 -0.25 9.77
N ALA A 99 -10.45 0.34 8.68
CA ALA A 99 -10.25 -0.36 7.42
C ALA A 99 -9.28 -1.54 7.55
N THR A 100 -8.17 -1.35 8.28
CA THR A 100 -7.20 -2.43 8.56
C THR A 100 -7.85 -3.59 9.32
N LYS A 101 -8.70 -3.32 10.31
CA LYS A 101 -9.39 -4.38 11.08
C LYS A 101 -10.27 -5.28 10.22
N ILE A 102 -10.90 -4.72 9.19
CA ILE A 102 -11.70 -5.49 8.23
C ILE A 102 -10.88 -5.99 7.03
N GLY A 103 -9.56 -5.76 7.03
CA GLY A 103 -8.66 -6.18 5.96
C GLY A 103 -8.82 -5.41 4.64
N ALA A 104 -9.43 -4.22 4.68
CA ALA A 104 -9.64 -3.38 3.51
C ALA A 104 -8.38 -2.55 3.19
N PRO A 105 -7.83 -2.64 1.96
CA PRO A 105 -6.72 -1.81 1.54
C PRO A 105 -7.21 -0.41 1.16
N ILE A 106 -6.95 0.58 2.01
CA ILE A 106 -7.29 1.98 1.74
C ILE A 106 -6.05 2.86 1.64
N SER A 107 -6.18 4.13 1.28
CA SER A 107 -5.06 5.04 1.19
C SER A 107 -5.01 5.99 2.39
N THR A 108 -3.90 5.97 3.12
CA THR A 108 -3.65 6.93 4.21
C THR A 108 -3.65 8.39 3.70
N THR A 109 -3.16 8.64 2.48
CA THR A 109 -3.17 9.99 1.87
C THR A 109 -4.60 10.45 1.61
N HIS A 110 -5.46 9.54 1.19
CA HIS A 110 -6.87 9.82 0.96
C HIS A 110 -7.61 10.06 2.28
N SER A 111 -7.31 9.26 3.30
CA SER A 111 -7.84 9.47 4.66
C SER A 111 -7.40 10.82 5.26
N LEU A 112 -6.13 11.21 5.12
CA LEU A 112 -5.65 12.51 5.58
C LEU A 112 -6.32 13.67 4.83
N THR A 113 -6.45 13.56 3.51
CA THR A 113 -7.12 14.58 2.68
C THR A 113 -8.59 14.73 3.07
N GLY A 114 -9.31 13.61 3.22
CA GLY A 114 -10.71 13.64 3.66
C GLY A 114 -10.85 14.23 5.06
N ALA A 115 -9.98 13.84 5.99
CA ALA A 115 -9.96 14.38 7.34
C ALA A 115 -9.70 15.90 7.37
N PHE A 116 -8.79 16.39 6.52
CA PHE A 116 -8.57 17.83 6.32
C PHE A 116 -9.83 18.55 5.85
N VAL A 117 -10.50 18.04 4.82
CA VAL A 117 -11.74 18.62 4.30
C VAL A 117 -12.81 18.64 5.39
N GLY A 118 -13.02 17.53 6.10
CA GLY A 118 -14.04 17.45 7.15
C GLY A 118 -13.80 18.39 8.33
N ALA A 119 -12.60 18.40 8.90
CA ALA A 119 -12.26 19.33 9.98
C ALA A 119 -12.25 20.78 9.49
N GLY A 120 -11.79 21.03 8.25
CA GLY A 120 -11.76 22.34 7.62
C GLY A 120 -13.16 22.94 7.44
N LEU A 121 -14.11 22.16 6.93
CA LEU A 121 -15.51 22.60 6.77
C LEU A 121 -16.16 22.96 8.12
N VAL A 122 -15.80 22.30 9.21
CA VAL A 122 -16.29 22.69 10.55
C VAL A 122 -15.59 23.94 11.07
N ALA A 123 -14.30 24.12 10.76
CA ALA A 123 -13.49 25.24 11.25
C ALA A 123 -13.78 26.56 10.54
N VAL A 124 -13.94 26.54 9.21
CA VAL A 124 -14.05 27.74 8.37
C VAL A 124 -15.25 27.70 7.41
N GLY A 125 -16.08 26.65 7.43
CA GLY A 125 -17.21 26.56 6.51
C GLY A 125 -16.77 26.48 5.05
N LEU A 126 -17.45 27.24 4.20
CA LEU A 126 -17.19 27.30 2.76
C LEU A 126 -15.99 28.18 2.38
N ASP A 127 -15.34 28.83 3.35
CA ASP A 127 -14.11 29.61 3.12
C ASP A 127 -12.86 28.71 2.94
N LEU A 128 -13.05 27.38 2.91
CA LEU A 128 -12.01 26.43 2.53
C LEU A 128 -11.54 26.71 1.09
N ASP A 129 -10.23 26.75 0.86
CA ASP A 129 -9.69 26.96 -0.48
C ASP A 129 -9.82 25.69 -1.34
N PHE A 130 -10.92 25.60 -2.08
CA PHE A 130 -11.20 24.49 -3.00
C PHE A 130 -10.21 24.44 -4.19
N SER A 131 -9.60 25.57 -4.57
CA SER A 131 -8.60 25.61 -5.63
C SER A 131 -7.33 24.91 -5.17
N THR A 132 -6.83 25.26 -3.99
CA THR A 132 -5.66 24.60 -3.38
C THR A 132 -5.94 23.15 -3.03
N LEU A 133 -7.15 22.82 -2.56
CA LEU A 133 -7.60 21.44 -2.35
C LEU A 133 -7.46 20.60 -3.63
N TRP A 134 -7.89 21.16 -4.77
CA TRP A 134 -7.79 20.48 -6.05
C TRP A 134 -6.34 20.37 -6.51
N SER A 135 -5.58 21.46 -6.60
CA SER A 135 -4.23 21.45 -7.19
C SER A 135 -3.22 20.66 -6.36
N SER A 136 -3.33 20.72 -5.02
CA SER A 136 -2.29 20.22 -4.13
C SER A 136 -2.63 18.88 -3.49
N TYR A 137 -3.90 18.46 -3.48
CA TYR A 137 -4.33 17.22 -2.81
C TYR A 137 -5.13 16.30 -3.74
N LEU A 138 -6.33 16.70 -4.17
CA LEU A 138 -7.24 15.82 -4.93
C LEU A 138 -6.72 15.53 -6.34
N GLY A 139 -6.18 16.54 -7.04
CA GLY A 139 -5.64 16.44 -8.39
C GLY A 139 -4.52 15.40 -8.50
N PRO A 140 -3.42 15.52 -7.73
CA PRO A 140 -2.36 14.51 -7.71
C PRO A 140 -2.89 13.11 -7.36
N LEU A 141 -3.86 13.02 -6.46
CA LEU A 141 -4.45 11.76 -6.01
C LEU A 141 -5.33 11.09 -7.08
N MET A 142 -6.00 11.86 -7.94
CA MET A 142 -6.79 11.36 -9.07
C MET A 142 -5.95 11.08 -10.32
N VAL A 143 -4.97 11.95 -10.63
CA VAL A 143 -4.18 11.87 -11.87
C VAL A 143 -3.11 10.79 -11.79
N SER A 144 -2.48 10.59 -10.62
CA SER A 144 -1.40 9.60 -10.47
C SER A 144 -1.77 8.15 -10.83
N PRO A 145 -2.94 7.58 -10.47
CA PRO A 145 -3.32 6.25 -10.93
C PRO A 145 -3.52 6.19 -12.46
N LEU A 146 -4.02 7.26 -13.10
CA LEU A 146 -4.21 7.29 -14.55
C LEU A 146 -2.87 7.29 -15.29
N ILE A 147 -1.90 8.07 -14.79
CA ILE A 147 -0.52 8.02 -15.29
C ILE A 147 0.06 6.62 -15.11
N ALA A 148 -0.15 5.98 -13.96
CA ALA A 148 0.32 4.62 -13.71
C ALA A 148 -0.30 3.59 -14.67
N VAL A 149 -1.60 3.70 -14.97
CA VAL A 149 -2.27 2.89 -16.00
C VAL A 149 -1.59 3.09 -17.35
N GLY A 150 -1.40 4.33 -17.79
CA GLY A 150 -0.76 4.62 -19.08
C GLY A 150 0.66 4.09 -19.17
N LEU A 151 1.48 4.30 -18.13
CA LEU A 151 2.85 3.79 -18.07
C LEU A 151 2.90 2.26 -18.08
N ALA A 152 1.95 1.59 -17.42
CA ALA A 152 1.90 0.13 -17.41
C ALA A 152 1.40 -0.45 -18.74
N VAL A 153 0.38 0.16 -19.37
CA VAL A 153 -0.14 -0.24 -20.68
C VAL A 153 0.94 -0.15 -21.76
N LEU A 154 1.80 0.87 -21.70
CA LEU A 154 2.91 1.02 -22.64
C LEU A 154 4.15 0.20 -22.24
N GLY A 155 4.48 0.17 -20.94
CA GLY A 155 5.70 -0.44 -20.43
C GLY A 155 5.68 -1.96 -20.45
N TYR A 156 4.53 -2.59 -20.21
CA TYR A 156 4.45 -4.05 -20.16
C TYR A 156 4.68 -4.72 -21.53
N PRO A 157 4.07 -4.27 -22.64
CA PRO A 157 4.39 -4.79 -23.97
C PRO A 157 5.86 -4.60 -24.36
N LEU A 158 6.45 -3.43 -24.03
CA LEU A 158 7.86 -3.16 -24.28
C LEU A 158 8.77 -4.12 -23.50
N PHE A 159 8.46 -4.36 -22.23
CA PHE A 159 9.15 -5.35 -21.41
C PHE A 159 9.08 -6.75 -22.03
N ARG A 160 7.89 -7.17 -22.49
CA ARG A 160 7.74 -8.48 -23.15
C ARG A 160 8.49 -8.57 -24.48
N LEU A 161 8.50 -7.51 -25.28
CA LEU A 161 9.27 -7.46 -26.51
C LEU A 161 10.77 -7.62 -26.23
N ALA A 162 11.30 -6.88 -25.26
CA ALA A 162 12.69 -6.99 -24.84
C ALA A 162 13.04 -8.38 -24.27
N ALA A 163 12.14 -8.96 -23.45
CA ALA A 163 12.30 -10.31 -22.92
C ALA A 163 12.33 -11.37 -24.04
N ASN A 164 11.41 -11.28 -25.01
CA ASN A 164 11.39 -12.20 -26.15
C ASN A 164 12.66 -12.08 -27.02
N CYS A 165 13.18 -10.86 -27.24
CA CYS A 165 14.44 -10.65 -27.96
C CYS A 165 15.67 -11.23 -27.27
N THR A 166 15.60 -11.43 -25.94
CA THR A 166 16.69 -11.99 -25.13
C THR A 166 16.53 -13.49 -24.87
N GLY A 167 15.56 -14.15 -25.53
CA GLY A 167 15.36 -15.60 -25.47
C GLY A 167 14.49 -16.08 -24.30
N PHE A 168 13.71 -15.21 -23.65
CA PHE A 168 12.76 -15.61 -22.62
C PHE A 168 11.58 -16.35 -23.25
N THR A 169 11.52 -17.67 -23.14
CA THR A 169 10.35 -18.46 -23.54
C THR A 169 9.54 -18.85 -22.31
N LYS A 170 8.22 -18.65 -22.36
CA LYS A 170 7.29 -19.13 -21.32
C LYS A 170 7.21 -20.65 -21.41
N GLU A 171 7.49 -21.36 -20.33
CA GLU A 171 7.20 -22.80 -20.31
C GLU A 171 5.71 -23.03 -20.07
N THR A 172 5.18 -24.04 -20.77
CA THR A 172 3.81 -24.51 -20.66
C THR A 172 3.46 -24.86 -19.22
N CYS A 173 2.34 -24.34 -18.73
CA CYS A 173 1.81 -24.62 -17.40
C CYS A 173 1.51 -26.12 -17.23
N LEU A 174 2.33 -26.83 -16.44
CA LEU A 174 2.04 -28.18 -15.97
C LEU A 174 1.92 -28.15 -14.44
N CYS A 175 0.70 -28.37 -13.94
CA CYS A 175 0.41 -28.44 -12.52
C CYS A 175 0.65 -29.88 -12.02
N ILE A 176 1.73 -30.09 -11.25
CA ILE A 176 2.01 -31.36 -10.55
C ILE A 176 1.80 -31.12 -9.05
N GLY A 177 0.78 -31.74 -8.46
CA GLY A 177 0.49 -31.70 -7.03
C GLY A 177 0.48 -33.09 -6.41
N GLU A 178 0.84 -33.18 -5.13
CA GLU A 178 0.68 -34.39 -4.32
C GLU A 178 -0.63 -34.30 -3.53
N GLU A 179 -1.61 -35.12 -3.86
CA GLU A 179 -2.83 -35.28 -3.08
C GLU A 179 -2.72 -36.56 -2.24
N ARG A 180 -2.80 -36.44 -0.91
CA ARG A 180 -2.81 -37.60 -0.01
C ARG A 180 -4.22 -38.19 0.02
N VAL A 181 -4.44 -39.24 -0.76
CA VAL A 181 -5.69 -40.00 -0.72
C VAL A 181 -5.65 -40.89 0.53
N PRO A 182 -6.59 -40.75 1.49
CA PRO A 182 -6.66 -41.66 2.62
C PRO A 182 -7.15 -43.02 2.11
N VAL A 183 -6.28 -44.03 2.15
CA VAL A 183 -6.66 -45.42 1.90
C VAL A 183 -6.96 -46.07 3.25
N ALA A 184 -8.18 -46.55 3.44
CA ALA A 184 -8.54 -47.30 4.64
C ALA A 184 -7.85 -48.67 4.59
N VAL A 185 -6.95 -48.94 5.53
CA VAL A 185 -6.24 -50.22 5.64
C VAL A 185 -6.70 -50.90 6.92
N ALA A 186 -7.76 -51.71 6.77
CA ALA A 186 -8.32 -52.63 7.76
C ALA A 186 -8.82 -52.02 9.10
N MET A 187 -9.81 -52.70 9.70
CA MET A 187 -10.26 -52.43 11.07
C MET A 187 -9.39 -53.20 12.06
N THR A 188 -8.89 -52.54 13.12
CA THR A 188 -8.31 -53.27 14.24
C THR A 188 -9.41 -53.99 15.04
N PRO A 189 -9.09 -55.06 15.79
CA PRO A 189 -10.06 -55.76 16.63
C PRO A 189 -10.78 -54.87 17.66
N GLU A 190 -10.22 -53.71 18.03
CA GLU A 190 -10.87 -52.70 18.86
C GLU A 190 -11.73 -51.67 18.10
N GLY A 191 -12.01 -51.88 16.81
CA GLY A 191 -12.90 -51.03 16.02
C GLY A 191 -12.30 -49.69 15.58
N ARG A 192 -10.97 -49.52 15.63
CA ARG A 192 -10.31 -48.32 15.10
C ARG A 192 -9.97 -48.50 13.61
N LEU A 193 -10.34 -47.51 12.80
CA LEU A 193 -9.96 -47.40 11.40
C LEU A 193 -8.53 -46.84 11.29
N VAL A 194 -7.64 -47.57 10.62
CA VAL A 194 -6.29 -47.08 10.28
C VAL A 194 -6.31 -46.59 8.83
N THR A 195 -6.00 -45.32 8.61
CA THR A 195 -5.82 -44.74 7.27
C THR A 195 -4.33 -44.55 7.00
N THR A 196 -3.80 -45.14 5.95
CA THR A 196 -2.49 -44.78 5.40
C THR A 196 -2.68 -43.90 4.16
N GLY A 197 -1.87 -42.86 4.02
CA GLY A 197 -1.85 -42.04 2.82
C GLY A 197 -0.82 -42.60 1.84
N THR A 198 -1.24 -43.00 0.66
CA THR A 198 -0.32 -43.34 -0.44
C THR A 198 -0.04 -42.07 -1.25
N GLU A 199 1.23 -41.74 -1.43
CA GLU A 199 1.65 -40.68 -2.36
C GLU A 199 1.56 -41.24 -3.78
N SER A 200 0.62 -40.74 -4.58
CA SER A 200 0.47 -41.11 -5.98
C SER A 200 0.67 -39.87 -6.86
N LEU A 201 1.52 -39.99 -7.88
CA LEU A 201 1.78 -38.91 -8.82
C LEU A 201 0.56 -38.76 -9.74
N ARG A 202 -0.22 -37.70 -9.56
CA ARG A 202 -1.38 -37.41 -10.42
C ARG A 202 -1.16 -36.12 -11.20
N VAL A 203 -1.28 -36.20 -12.53
CA VAL A 203 -1.32 -35.03 -13.40
C VAL A 203 -2.76 -34.50 -13.37
N VAL A 204 -2.96 -33.32 -12.80
CA VAL A 204 -4.27 -32.65 -12.75
C VAL A 204 -4.23 -31.46 -13.70
N VAL A 205 -5.22 -31.41 -14.59
CA VAL A 205 -5.51 -30.19 -15.36
C VAL A 205 -6.28 -29.27 -14.42
N ASP A 206 -5.57 -28.30 -13.82
CA ASP A 206 -6.14 -27.28 -12.93
C ASP A 206 -6.49 -26.01 -13.75
N GLU A 207 -7.26 -25.08 -13.17
CA GLU A 207 -7.57 -23.80 -13.81
C GLU A 207 -6.31 -22.96 -14.02
N GLU A 208 -6.26 -22.14 -15.09
CA GLU A 208 -5.13 -21.23 -15.40
C GLU A 208 -4.80 -20.28 -14.23
N SER A 209 -5.77 -20.03 -13.34
CA SER A 209 -5.63 -19.24 -12.11
C SER A 209 -4.72 -19.89 -11.05
N ASN A 210 -4.64 -21.23 -11.01
CA ASN A 210 -3.82 -22.01 -10.08
C ASN A 210 -2.47 -22.45 -10.70
N CYS A 211 -2.37 -22.46 -12.03
CA CYS A 211 -1.15 -22.87 -12.71
C CYS A 211 -0.14 -21.73 -12.83
N ARG A 212 0.95 -21.83 -12.07
CA ARG A 212 2.01 -20.80 -12.02
C ARG A 212 2.89 -20.87 -13.26
N GLN A 213 3.08 -19.74 -13.94
CA GLN A 213 4.02 -19.66 -15.05
C GLN A 213 5.46 -19.66 -14.52
N ARG A 214 6.29 -20.58 -15.03
CA ARG A 214 7.74 -20.60 -14.81
C ARG A 214 8.47 -20.29 -16.10
N TYR A 215 9.62 -19.62 -15.97
CA TYR A 215 10.48 -19.26 -17.08
C TYR A 215 11.72 -20.17 -17.08
N SER A 216 12.07 -20.71 -18.25
CA SER A 216 13.31 -21.47 -18.43
C SER A 216 14.25 -20.78 -19.41
N GLY A 217 15.52 -21.19 -19.37
CA GLY A 217 16.61 -20.58 -20.13
C GLY A 217 17.69 -19.94 -19.25
N THR A 218 18.74 -19.46 -19.89
CA THR A 218 19.87 -18.79 -19.24
C THR A 218 20.12 -17.42 -19.87
N MET A 219 20.32 -16.40 -19.03
CA MET A 219 20.71 -15.05 -19.41
C MET A 219 22.13 -14.81 -18.89
N PHE A 220 23.10 -14.59 -19.78
CA PHE A 220 24.51 -14.45 -19.42
C PHE A 220 25.06 -15.60 -18.54
N GLY A 221 24.57 -16.83 -18.74
CA GLY A 221 24.95 -18.01 -17.96
C GLY A 221 24.21 -18.20 -16.63
N VAL A 222 23.30 -17.29 -16.25
CA VAL A 222 22.48 -17.40 -15.03
C VAL A 222 21.05 -17.82 -15.39
N ASN A 223 20.42 -18.65 -14.55
CA ASN A 223 19.02 -19.08 -14.75
C ASN A 223 18.06 -17.87 -14.78
N VAL A 224 17.21 -17.81 -15.79
CA VAL A 224 16.27 -16.72 -16.03
C VAL A 224 15.28 -16.52 -14.86
N GLN A 225 14.78 -17.60 -14.26
CA GLN A 225 13.88 -17.52 -13.12
C GLN A 225 14.56 -16.84 -11.93
N THR A 226 15.84 -17.15 -11.67
CA THR A 226 16.61 -16.51 -10.59
C THR A 226 16.76 -15.01 -10.82
N VAL A 227 17.01 -14.59 -12.06
CA VAL A 227 17.12 -13.17 -12.44
C VAL A 227 15.77 -12.47 -12.26
N LEU A 228 14.67 -13.10 -12.70
CA LEU A 228 13.32 -12.55 -12.55
C LEU A 228 12.90 -12.47 -11.09
N ASP A 229 13.15 -13.50 -10.29
CA ASP A 229 12.84 -13.50 -8.86
C ASP A 229 13.65 -12.40 -8.15
N ALA A 230 14.96 -12.28 -8.43
CA ALA A 230 15.77 -11.19 -7.88
C ALA A 230 15.23 -9.81 -8.29
N GLY A 231 14.86 -9.63 -9.57
CA GLY A 231 14.21 -8.43 -10.07
C GLY A 231 12.88 -8.13 -9.37
N HIS A 232 12.10 -9.17 -9.06
CA HIS A 232 10.83 -9.03 -8.33
C HIS A 232 11.07 -8.62 -6.87
N TYR A 233 12.05 -9.20 -6.20
CA TYR A 233 12.45 -8.80 -4.85
C TYR A 233 12.91 -7.34 -4.80
N LEU A 234 13.79 -6.95 -5.71
CA LEU A 234 14.32 -5.59 -5.78
C LEU A 234 13.22 -4.57 -6.10
N SER A 235 12.38 -4.84 -7.10
CA SER A 235 11.28 -3.95 -7.49
C SER A 235 10.23 -3.82 -6.39
N ALA A 236 9.86 -4.90 -5.71
CA ALA A 236 8.93 -4.85 -4.57
C ALA A 236 9.52 -4.07 -3.39
N GLY A 237 10.81 -4.29 -3.09
CA GLY A 237 11.55 -3.49 -2.13
C GLY A 237 11.58 -2.00 -2.50
N ALA A 238 11.73 -1.68 -3.79
CA ALA A 238 11.68 -0.30 -4.28
C ALA A 238 10.30 0.35 -4.09
N VAL A 239 9.20 -0.40 -4.25
CA VAL A 239 7.85 0.11 -3.94
C VAL A 239 7.70 0.40 -2.44
N SER A 240 8.19 -0.49 -1.58
CA SER A 240 8.20 -0.27 -0.14
C SER A 240 9.08 0.91 0.28
N PHE A 241 10.26 1.06 -0.32
CA PHE A 241 11.10 2.25 -0.15
C PHE A 241 10.38 3.53 -0.59
N ALA A 242 9.79 3.54 -1.79
CA ALA A 242 9.04 4.67 -2.32
C ALA A 242 7.89 5.07 -1.39
N ARG A 243 7.25 4.09 -0.73
CA ARG A 243 6.21 4.33 0.26
C ARG A 243 6.72 5.01 1.52
N GLY A 244 7.82 4.54 2.11
CA GLY A 244 8.44 5.22 3.25
C GLY A 244 8.82 6.66 2.91
N LEU A 245 9.39 6.86 1.71
CA LEU A 245 9.75 8.17 1.17
C LEU A 245 8.55 9.12 1.03
N ASN A 246 7.37 8.57 0.76
CA ASN A 246 6.16 9.33 0.45
C ASN A 246 5.24 9.56 1.65
N ASP A 247 5.05 8.55 2.51
CA ASP A 247 4.07 8.59 3.60
C ASP A 247 4.64 9.22 4.88
N THR A 248 5.93 9.01 5.17
CA THR A 248 6.53 9.56 6.40
C THR A 248 6.53 11.09 6.45
N PRO A 249 6.91 11.82 5.37
CA PRO A 249 6.79 13.27 5.35
C PRO A 249 5.35 13.78 5.56
N LYS A 250 4.34 13.09 5.01
CA LYS A 250 2.93 13.51 5.16
C LYS A 250 2.44 13.39 6.58
N ILE A 251 2.78 12.27 7.24
CA ILE A 251 2.38 12.00 8.61
C ILE A 251 3.07 12.97 9.57
N VAL A 252 4.37 13.21 9.39
CA VAL A 252 5.13 14.10 10.28
C VAL A 252 4.79 15.58 10.06
N ALA A 253 4.42 15.99 8.83
CA ALA A 253 4.20 17.38 8.45
C ALA A 253 3.19 18.10 9.35
N LEU A 254 2.03 17.50 9.60
CA LEU A 254 0.98 18.07 10.44
C LEU A 254 1.42 18.27 11.89
N SER A 255 2.13 17.29 12.45
CA SER A 255 2.64 17.40 13.82
C SER A 255 3.75 18.43 13.94
N VAL A 256 4.59 18.59 12.90
CA VAL A 256 5.64 19.62 12.86
C VAL A 256 5.02 21.00 12.70
N ALA A 257 3.99 21.14 11.87
CA ALA A 257 3.30 22.41 11.64
C ALA A 257 2.64 22.98 12.92
N ALA A 258 2.09 22.12 13.78
CA ALA A 258 1.52 22.53 15.06
C ALA A 258 2.54 22.70 16.20
N GLY A 259 3.84 22.49 15.91
CA GLY A 259 4.93 22.54 16.89
C GLY A 259 4.96 21.36 17.87
N GLY A 260 4.39 20.21 17.49
CA GLY A 260 4.34 19.00 18.32
C GLY A 260 5.57 18.09 18.21
N LEU A 261 6.26 18.09 17.06
CA LEU A 261 7.44 17.27 16.82
C LEU A 261 8.54 18.07 16.12
N ASN A 262 9.80 17.78 16.45
CA ASN A 262 10.94 18.19 15.64
C ASN A 262 11.01 17.30 14.38
N LEU A 263 11.33 17.90 13.22
CA LEU A 263 11.33 17.17 11.95
C LEU A 263 12.29 15.97 11.93
N GLY A 264 13.51 16.13 12.47
CA GLY A 264 14.52 15.07 12.47
C GLY A 264 14.04 13.85 13.26
N TRP A 265 13.80 14.03 14.57
CA TRP A 265 13.31 12.95 15.45
C TRP A 265 11.91 12.44 15.07
N GLY A 266 11.04 13.32 14.56
CA GLY A 266 9.69 12.97 14.14
C GLY A 266 9.68 11.93 13.02
N VAL A 267 10.58 12.05 12.04
CA VAL A 267 10.70 11.06 10.95
C VAL A 267 11.08 9.68 11.49
N TYR A 268 12.08 9.60 12.38
CA TYR A 268 12.50 8.32 12.98
C TYR A 268 11.36 7.66 13.79
N LEU A 269 10.64 8.43 14.60
CA LEU A 269 9.53 7.92 15.40
C LEU A 269 8.36 7.45 14.53
N VAL A 270 7.99 8.22 13.51
CA VAL A 270 6.96 7.83 12.55
C VAL A 270 7.37 6.54 11.82
N ALA A 271 8.62 6.44 11.36
CA ALA A 271 9.13 5.22 10.72
C ALA A 271 9.07 4.00 11.63
N LEU A 272 9.42 4.17 12.92
CA LEU A 272 9.33 3.10 13.92
C LEU A 272 7.89 2.62 14.13
N PHE A 273 6.94 3.55 14.29
CA PHE A 273 5.53 3.19 14.49
C PHE A 273 4.90 2.58 13.22
N MET A 274 5.28 3.05 12.03
CA MET A 274 4.92 2.37 10.77
C MET A 274 5.46 0.93 10.73
N ALA A 275 6.72 0.71 11.12
CA ALA A 275 7.28 -0.64 11.21
C ALA A 275 6.51 -1.51 12.21
N LEU A 276 6.22 -1.00 13.41
CA LEU A 276 5.46 -1.71 14.44
C LEU A 276 4.05 -2.08 13.96
N GLY A 277 3.32 -1.14 13.37
CA GLY A 277 1.99 -1.39 12.82
C GLY A 277 2.01 -2.48 11.74
N GLY A 278 2.98 -2.40 10.84
CA GLY A 278 3.17 -3.39 9.79
C GLY A 278 3.47 -4.79 10.32
N LEU A 279 4.40 -4.90 11.28
CA LEU A 279 4.79 -6.19 11.87
C LEU A 279 3.64 -6.85 12.64
N LEU A 280 2.81 -6.06 13.33
CA LEU A 280 1.78 -6.57 14.22
C LEU A 280 0.43 -6.81 13.52
N HIS A 281 -0.01 -5.96 12.60
CA HIS A 281 -1.40 -5.96 12.11
C HIS A 281 -1.57 -6.02 10.59
N ALA A 282 -0.51 -6.20 9.79
CA ALA A 282 -0.64 -6.25 8.33
C ALA A 282 -1.28 -7.55 7.78
N GLN A 283 -1.46 -8.60 8.58
CA GLN A 283 -1.88 -9.92 8.10
C GLN A 283 -3.23 -9.91 7.36
N GLY A 284 -4.22 -9.16 7.87
CA GLY A 284 -5.54 -9.08 7.25
C GLY A 284 -5.49 -8.46 5.86
N VAL A 285 -4.82 -7.32 5.75
CA VAL A 285 -4.65 -6.59 4.49
C VAL A 285 -3.78 -7.36 3.51
N ALA A 286 -2.70 -8.01 4.00
CA ALA A 286 -1.84 -8.85 3.19
C ALA A 286 -2.60 -9.98 2.47
N LYS A 287 -3.50 -10.66 3.19
CA LYS A 287 -4.33 -11.72 2.59
C LYS A 287 -5.26 -11.16 1.53
N THR A 288 -5.89 -10.01 1.77
CA THR A 288 -6.81 -9.38 0.81
C THR A 288 -6.07 -8.95 -0.46
N VAL A 289 -4.99 -8.18 -0.33
CA VAL A 289 -4.29 -7.60 -1.49
C VAL A 289 -3.58 -8.66 -2.32
N SER A 290 -2.99 -9.68 -1.70
CA SER A 290 -2.24 -10.70 -2.44
C SER A 290 -3.09 -11.85 -2.99
N LYS A 291 -4.19 -12.22 -2.33
CA LYS A 291 -4.98 -13.40 -2.74
C LYS A 291 -6.35 -13.10 -3.33
N ARG A 292 -6.95 -11.95 -3.03
CA ARG A 292 -8.31 -11.62 -3.47
C ARG A 292 -8.38 -10.58 -4.59
N ILE A 293 -7.29 -9.83 -4.82
CA ILE A 293 -7.30 -8.69 -5.74
C ILE A 293 -6.67 -9.02 -7.09
N THR A 294 -5.51 -9.67 -7.16
CA THR A 294 -4.89 -10.01 -8.44
C THR A 294 -4.06 -11.28 -8.33
N ALA A 295 -4.49 -12.36 -8.99
CA ALA A 295 -3.58 -13.42 -9.39
C ALA A 295 -2.65 -12.82 -10.47
N MET A 296 -1.35 -12.83 -10.24
CA MET A 296 -0.40 -12.13 -11.10
C MET A 296 0.90 -12.91 -11.22
N ASP A 297 1.42 -12.96 -12.45
CA ASP A 297 2.71 -13.57 -12.78
C ASP A 297 3.89 -12.71 -12.31
N THR A 298 5.06 -13.32 -12.12
CA THR A 298 6.27 -12.63 -11.66
C THR A 298 6.66 -11.44 -12.56
N ASP A 299 6.62 -11.59 -13.88
CA ASP A 299 6.97 -10.54 -14.85
C ASP A 299 6.03 -9.33 -14.77
N GLN A 300 4.74 -9.58 -14.62
CA GLN A 300 3.74 -8.54 -14.40
C GLN A 300 4.01 -7.80 -13.07
N GLY A 301 4.35 -8.55 -12.02
CA GLY A 301 4.76 -8.00 -10.73
C GLY A 301 5.97 -7.07 -10.82
N VAL A 302 7.02 -7.45 -11.55
CA VAL A 302 8.20 -6.61 -11.75
C VAL A 302 7.82 -5.28 -12.40
N VAL A 303 7.10 -5.33 -13.52
CA VAL A 303 6.74 -4.12 -14.29
C VAL A 303 5.82 -3.20 -13.48
N ALA A 304 4.80 -3.75 -12.82
CA ALA A 304 3.91 -2.96 -11.96
C ALA A 304 4.68 -2.27 -10.83
N ASN A 305 5.59 -3.00 -10.19
CA ASN A 305 6.40 -2.47 -9.11
C ASN A 305 7.35 -1.36 -9.60
N LEU A 306 7.97 -1.50 -10.77
CA LEU A 306 8.84 -0.48 -11.35
C LEU A 306 8.08 0.80 -11.70
N VAL A 307 6.91 0.69 -12.36
CA VAL A 307 6.04 1.84 -12.63
C VAL A 307 5.63 2.53 -11.33
N THR A 308 5.23 1.75 -10.33
CA THR A 308 4.76 2.27 -9.04
C THR A 308 5.87 3.01 -8.30
N SER A 309 7.02 2.36 -8.11
CA SER A 309 8.17 2.92 -7.40
C SER A 309 8.70 4.16 -8.10
N PHE A 310 8.84 4.14 -9.43
CA PHE A 310 9.27 5.30 -10.21
C PHE A 310 8.34 6.50 -9.99
N LEU A 311 7.03 6.31 -10.19
CA LEU A 311 6.07 7.41 -10.12
C LEU A 311 5.96 7.97 -8.69
N VAL A 312 5.97 7.11 -7.66
CA VAL A 312 5.90 7.53 -6.26
C VAL A 312 7.18 8.26 -5.84
N ILE A 313 8.37 7.77 -6.20
CA ILE A 313 9.64 8.45 -5.89
C ILE A 313 9.68 9.80 -6.59
N PHE A 314 9.32 9.84 -7.88
CA PHE A 314 9.29 11.07 -8.66
C PHE A 314 8.34 12.08 -8.02
N ALA A 315 7.08 11.71 -7.79
CA ALA A 315 6.10 12.60 -7.14
C ALA A 315 6.59 13.10 -5.77
N SER A 316 7.22 12.22 -4.98
CA SER A 316 7.77 12.60 -3.66
C SER A 316 8.86 13.65 -3.76
N ARG A 317 9.74 13.54 -4.76
CA ARG A 317 10.83 14.51 -5.00
C ARG A 317 10.32 15.89 -5.40
N TRP A 318 9.16 15.95 -6.06
CA TRP A 318 8.48 17.17 -6.48
C TRP A 318 7.46 17.69 -5.46
N GLY A 319 7.36 17.07 -4.28
CA GLY A 319 6.43 17.51 -3.24
C GLY A 319 4.96 17.27 -3.57
N LEU A 320 4.67 16.36 -4.52
CA LEU A 320 3.32 16.00 -4.94
C LEU A 320 2.81 14.83 -4.10
N PRO A 321 1.78 15.02 -3.26
CA PRO A 321 1.27 13.96 -2.42
C PRO A 321 0.40 12.99 -3.23
N VAL A 322 0.99 11.86 -3.58
CA VAL A 322 0.29 10.77 -4.28
C VAL A 322 -0.12 9.66 -3.33
N SER A 323 -1.13 8.88 -3.72
CA SER A 323 -1.53 7.66 -3.01
C SER A 323 -0.75 6.47 -3.57
N THR A 324 0.17 5.90 -2.80
CA THR A 324 0.93 4.70 -3.25
C THR A 324 0.01 3.52 -3.57
N THR A 325 -1.12 3.41 -2.85
CA THR A 325 -2.17 2.40 -3.13
C THR A 325 -2.82 2.65 -4.48
N HIS A 326 -3.15 3.90 -4.83
CA HIS A 326 -3.79 4.20 -6.12
C HIS A 326 -2.82 4.00 -7.28
N VAL A 327 -1.57 4.45 -7.12
CA VAL A 327 -0.53 4.25 -8.14
C VAL A 327 -0.28 2.75 -8.38
N ALA A 328 -0.15 1.96 -7.32
CA ALA A 328 0.03 0.51 -7.44
C ALA A 328 -1.15 -0.16 -8.13
N CYS A 329 -2.38 0.13 -7.70
CA CYS A 329 -3.58 -0.39 -8.35
C CYS A 329 -3.67 0.07 -9.81
N GLY A 330 -3.37 1.32 -10.12
CA GLY A 330 -3.35 1.83 -11.49
C GLY A 330 -2.36 1.08 -12.38
N ALA A 331 -1.16 0.83 -11.89
CA ALA A 331 -0.17 0.01 -12.61
C ALA A 331 -0.71 -1.41 -12.88
N LEU A 332 -1.32 -2.06 -11.88
CA LEU A 332 -1.94 -3.38 -12.04
C LEU A 332 -3.10 -3.38 -13.03
N PHE A 333 -3.97 -2.36 -12.97
CA PHE A 333 -5.08 -2.21 -13.90
C PHE A 333 -4.59 -2.01 -15.33
N GLY A 334 -3.51 -1.24 -15.51
CA GLY A 334 -2.88 -1.06 -16.82
C GLY A 334 -2.28 -2.34 -17.39
N ILE A 335 -1.62 -3.17 -16.56
CA ILE A 335 -1.16 -4.49 -17.00
C ILE A 335 -2.34 -5.39 -17.38
N GLY A 336 -3.38 -5.44 -16.54
CA GLY A 336 -4.60 -6.20 -16.82
C GLY A 336 -5.26 -5.79 -18.14
N ALA A 337 -5.33 -4.48 -18.41
CA ALA A 337 -5.83 -3.94 -19.67
C ALA A 337 -4.95 -4.33 -20.86
N SER A 338 -3.62 -4.26 -20.73
CA SER A 338 -2.69 -4.60 -21.82
C SER A 338 -2.75 -6.07 -22.26
N ASN A 339 -3.10 -6.97 -21.34
CA ASN A 339 -3.17 -8.41 -21.58
C ASN A 339 -4.59 -8.95 -21.79
N GLY A 340 -5.61 -8.09 -21.73
CA GLY A 340 -7.02 -8.51 -21.77
C GLY A 340 -7.49 -9.31 -20.55
N LYS A 341 -6.71 -9.35 -19.45
CA LYS A 341 -7.01 -10.09 -18.21
C LYS A 341 -7.50 -9.17 -17.07
N GLY A 342 -8.15 -8.05 -17.41
CA GLY A 342 -8.65 -7.08 -16.44
C GLY A 342 -9.80 -7.62 -15.58
N GLN A 343 -9.61 -7.65 -14.25
CA GLN A 343 -10.65 -8.10 -13.31
C GLN A 343 -11.60 -6.95 -12.93
N TRP A 344 -12.51 -6.59 -13.81
CA TRP A 344 -13.36 -5.39 -13.69
C TRP A 344 -14.19 -5.30 -12.40
N ASP A 345 -14.68 -6.42 -11.87
CA ASP A 345 -15.39 -6.44 -10.59
C ASP A 345 -14.49 -6.04 -9.41
N VAL A 346 -13.24 -6.51 -9.41
CA VAL A 346 -12.24 -6.14 -8.40
C VAL A 346 -11.87 -4.67 -8.53
N ILE A 347 -11.64 -4.20 -9.76
CA ILE A 347 -11.36 -2.78 -10.05
C ILE A 347 -12.49 -1.90 -9.52
N ARG A 348 -13.74 -2.23 -9.83
CA ARG A 348 -14.92 -1.50 -9.34
C ARG A 348 -14.95 -1.46 -7.82
N ASN A 349 -14.76 -2.59 -7.15
CA ASN A 349 -14.79 -2.66 -5.69
C ASN A 349 -13.67 -1.81 -5.03
N ILE A 350 -12.49 -1.77 -5.64
CA ILE A 350 -11.37 -0.93 -5.18
C ILE A 350 -11.71 0.55 -5.36
N VAL A 351 -12.23 0.95 -6.53
CA VAL A 351 -12.62 2.34 -6.80
C VAL A 351 -13.73 2.80 -5.85
N LEU A 352 -14.72 1.94 -5.57
CA LEU A 352 -15.76 2.22 -4.60
C LEU A 352 -15.18 2.44 -3.19
N ALA A 353 -14.23 1.59 -2.77
CA ALA A 353 -13.54 1.78 -1.49
C ALA A 353 -12.78 3.12 -1.44
N TRP A 354 -12.19 3.57 -2.56
CA TRP A 354 -11.53 4.88 -2.64
C TRP A 354 -12.53 6.02 -2.46
N VAL A 355 -13.65 5.98 -3.17
CA VAL A 355 -14.71 7.00 -3.07
C VAL A 355 -15.27 7.08 -1.66
N ILE A 356 -15.48 5.95 -0.98
CA ILE A 356 -16.03 5.89 0.38
C ILE A 356 -15.03 6.37 1.44
N THR A 357 -13.74 6.19 1.22
CA THR A 357 -12.70 6.55 2.21
C THR A 357 -12.73 8.04 2.55
N LEU A 358 -12.94 8.92 1.56
CA LEU A 358 -12.97 10.37 1.76
C LEU A 358 -14.12 10.83 2.69
N PRO A 359 -15.40 10.52 2.40
CA PRO A 359 -16.51 10.87 3.27
C PRO A 359 -16.38 10.33 4.69
N VAL A 360 -15.89 9.10 4.85
CA VAL A 360 -15.71 8.49 6.18
C VAL A 360 -14.66 9.28 6.97
N ALA A 361 -13.51 9.56 6.38
CA ALA A 361 -12.46 10.33 7.03
C ALA A 361 -12.90 11.77 7.34
N ALA A 362 -13.61 12.41 6.41
CA ALA A 362 -14.17 13.74 6.61
C ALA A 362 -15.16 13.76 7.77
N SER A 363 -16.09 12.80 7.82
CA SER A 363 -17.12 12.73 8.87
C SER A 363 -16.49 12.50 10.25
N LEU A 364 -15.51 11.59 10.34
CA LEU A 364 -14.81 11.31 11.60
C LEU A 364 -14.02 12.53 12.08
N ALA A 365 -13.26 13.18 11.20
CA ALA A 365 -12.47 14.36 11.57
C ALA A 365 -13.36 15.56 11.94
N ALA A 366 -14.45 15.78 11.21
CA ALA A 366 -15.45 16.81 11.52
C ALA A 366 -16.04 16.60 12.92
N GLY A 367 -16.46 15.38 13.24
CA GLY A 367 -17.00 15.03 14.56
C GLY A 367 -15.97 15.22 15.69
N ILE A 368 -14.72 14.80 15.47
CA ILE A 368 -13.64 14.98 16.45
C ILE A 368 -13.36 16.46 16.66
N TYR A 369 -13.28 17.25 15.59
CA TYR A 369 -12.98 18.68 15.70
C TYR A 369 -14.11 19.45 16.41
N ALA A 370 -15.37 19.15 16.07
CA ALA A 370 -16.53 19.73 16.76
C ALA A 370 -16.57 19.39 18.25
N LEU A 371 -16.24 18.14 18.61
CA LEU A 371 -16.12 17.72 20.01
C LEU A 371 -14.99 18.47 20.72
N VAL A 372 -13.82 18.57 20.09
CA VAL A 372 -12.67 19.27 20.64
C VAL A 372 -12.98 20.75 20.89
N GLN A 373 -13.63 21.43 19.95
CA GLN A 373 -14.04 22.82 20.13
C GLN A 373 -14.97 22.99 21.33
N ARG A 374 -15.97 22.09 21.50
CA ARG A 374 -16.91 22.14 22.62
C ARG A 374 -16.28 21.91 24.00
N ILE A 375 -15.18 21.16 24.07
CA ILE A 375 -14.49 20.93 25.35
C ILE A 375 -13.47 22.05 25.62
N ALA A 376 -13.00 22.74 24.58
CA ALA A 376 -12.04 23.84 24.69
C ALA A 376 -12.69 25.22 24.92
N SER A 377 -13.98 25.37 24.58
CA SER A 377 -14.86 26.49 24.98
C SER A 377 -15.38 26.30 26.38
#